data_AF-A0A2N7B6M7-F1
#
_entry.id   AF-A0A2N7B6M7-F1
#
_cell.length_a   1.000
_cell.length_b   1.000
_cell.length_c   1.000
_cell.angle_alpha   90.00
_cell.angle_beta   90.00
_cell.angle_gamma   90.00
#
_symmetry.space_group_name_H-M   'P 1'
#
loop_
_entity.id
_entity.type
_entity.pdbx_description
1 polymer ?
#
loop_
_entity_poly.entity_id
_entity_poly.type
_entity_poly.pdbx_seq_one_letter_code
_entity_poly.pdbx_strand_id
1 'polypeptide(L)'
;MSNETPYESTYAPDGKSIAAGVWEAVRLWDLETRQATDYPTKVKNETPRRVSFSPDGHWMAVGTFRRVRVWSVHPKSHHDYDLSLGNATPRRVHFSPDGRTLATAALGGIRVWSLPDSTTKGNQ
;
A
#
# COMPACT_ATOMS: atom_id res chain seq x y z
N MET A 1 18.71 1.11 17.67
CA MET A 1 18.17 1.55 16.37
C MET A 1 18.35 0.39 15.43
N SER A 2 17.27 -0.31 15.06
CA SER A 2 17.32 -1.37 14.05
C SER A 2 17.71 -0.75 12.71
N ASN A 3 18.54 -1.46 11.94
CA ASN A 3 18.98 -1.04 10.62
C ASN A 3 17.75 -1.00 9.68
N GLU A 4 17.19 0.19 9.45
CA GLU A 4 16.03 0.42 8.60
C GLU A 4 16.48 0.44 7.15
N THR A 5 16.61 -0.72 6.51
CA THR A 5 16.88 -0.79 5.07
C THR A 5 15.57 -1.05 4.33
N PRO A 6 14.84 0.00 3.88
CA PRO A 6 13.69 -0.19 3.01
C PRO A 6 14.13 -0.92 1.75
N TYR A 7 13.39 -1.96 1.36
CA TYR A 7 13.72 -2.75 0.17
C TYR A 7 13.48 -1.96 -1.12
N GLU A 8 12.40 -1.20 -1.16
CA GLU A 8 12.05 -0.33 -2.28
C GLU A 8 11.35 0.93 -1.76
N SER A 9 11.49 2.01 -2.51
CA SER A 9 10.73 3.25 -2.36
C SER A 9 9.98 3.56 -3.65
N THR A 10 8.93 4.35 -3.55
CA THR A 10 8.14 4.81 -4.68
C THR A 10 7.72 6.26 -4.50
N TYR A 11 7.63 7.02 -5.60
CA TYR A 11 7.06 8.36 -5.59
C TYR A 11 5.54 8.28 -5.64
N ALA A 12 4.88 9.20 -4.95
CA ALA A 12 3.49 9.53 -5.23
C ALA A 12 3.38 10.09 -6.67
N PRO A 13 2.24 9.93 -7.37
CA PRO A 13 2.09 10.37 -8.75
C PRO A 13 2.31 11.88 -8.96
N ASP A 14 2.03 12.69 -7.94
CA ASP A 14 2.26 14.14 -7.96
C ASP A 14 3.73 14.54 -7.75
N GLY A 15 4.61 13.58 -7.44
CA GLY A 15 6.02 13.80 -7.15
C GLY A 15 6.31 14.50 -5.82
N LYS A 16 5.30 14.80 -5.01
CA LYS A 16 5.46 15.58 -3.76
C LYS A 16 5.78 14.72 -2.54
N SER A 17 5.52 13.42 -2.63
CA SER A 17 5.78 12.48 -1.56
C SER A 17 6.53 11.24 -2.05
N ILE A 18 7.27 10.60 -1.14
CA ILE A 18 7.81 9.26 -1.34
C ILE A 18 7.26 8.31 -0.28
N ALA A 19 7.06 7.05 -0.62
CA ALA A 19 6.66 6.01 0.33
C ALA A 19 7.63 4.83 0.30
N ALA A 20 7.86 4.21 1.45
CA ALA A 20 8.68 3.01 1.57
C ALA A 20 8.24 2.18 2.78
N GLY A 21 8.52 0.87 2.72
CA GLY A 21 8.31 -0.01 3.87
C GLY A 21 9.33 0.26 4.97
N VAL A 22 8.86 0.37 6.19
CA VAL A 22 9.65 0.44 7.42
C VAL A 22 9.22 -0.68 8.37
N TRP A 23 9.86 -0.80 9.53
CA TRP A 23 9.51 -1.83 10.50
C TRP A 23 8.01 -1.74 10.87
N GLU A 24 7.23 -2.76 10.50
CA GLU A 24 5.79 -2.91 10.75
C GLU A 24 4.86 -1.86 10.09
N ALA A 25 5.38 -0.98 9.24
CA ALA A 25 4.58 0.08 8.61
C ALA A 25 5.06 0.44 7.20
N VAL A 26 4.26 1.25 6.50
CA VAL A 26 4.71 2.04 5.36
C VAL A 26 4.86 3.48 5.84
N ARG A 27 6.02 4.09 5.61
CA ARG A 27 6.25 5.50 5.90
C ARG A 27 6.07 6.32 4.61
N LEU A 28 5.33 7.40 4.72
CA LEU A 28 5.14 8.41 3.68
C LEU A 28 5.90 9.67 4.11
N TRP A 29 6.81 10.15 3.28
CA TRP A 29 7.52 11.41 3.48
C TRP A 29 6.98 12.45 2.52
N ASP A 30 6.54 13.57 3.07
CA ASP A 30 6.24 14.78 2.32
C ASP A 30 7.55 15.54 2.06
N LEU A 31 7.87 15.79 0.79
CA LEU A 31 9.15 16.34 0.39
C LEU A 31 9.24 17.87 0.59
N GLU A 32 8.09 18.54 0.68
CA GLU A 32 8.00 19.99 0.86
C GLU A 32 8.19 20.35 2.35
N THR A 33 7.38 19.75 3.20
CA THR A 33 7.37 19.97 4.66
C THR A 33 8.45 19.18 5.39
N ARG A 34 9.04 18.17 4.74
CA ARG A 34 10.00 17.21 5.33
C ARG A 34 9.40 16.40 6.49
N GLN A 35 8.08 16.27 6.55
CA GLN A 35 7.40 15.47 7.56
C GLN A 35 7.21 14.04 7.10
N ALA A 36 7.19 13.11 8.07
CA ALA A 36 6.94 11.69 7.84
C ALA A 36 5.66 11.25 8.56
N THR A 37 4.90 10.37 7.91
CA THR A 37 3.70 9.74 8.45
C THR A 37 3.78 8.24 8.27
N ASP A 38 3.51 7.47 9.34
CA ASP A 38 3.46 6.02 9.29
C ASP A 38 2.04 5.48 9.10
N TYR A 39 1.94 4.46 8.26
CA TYR A 39 0.75 3.67 7.95
C TYR A 39 0.97 2.22 8.43
N PRO A 40 0.49 1.85 9.63
CA PRO A 40 0.79 0.56 10.24
C PRO A 40 0.17 -0.63 9.49
N THR A 41 0.95 -1.69 9.30
CA THR A 41 0.51 -2.94 8.65
C THR A 41 -0.23 -3.89 9.57
N LYS A 42 -0.19 -3.64 10.90
CA LYS A 42 -0.72 -4.53 11.96
C LYS A 42 -0.15 -5.96 11.92
N VAL A 43 0.91 -6.21 11.16
CA VAL A 43 1.68 -7.45 11.20
C VAL A 43 2.97 -7.18 11.97
N LYS A 44 3.21 -7.97 13.00
CA LYS A 44 4.41 -7.84 13.84
C LYS A 44 5.62 -8.44 13.16
N ASN A 45 6.79 -7.85 13.40
CA ASN A 45 8.08 -8.32 12.91
C ASN A 45 8.17 -8.48 11.39
N GLU A 46 7.43 -7.67 10.62
CA GLU A 46 7.46 -7.67 9.16
C GLU A 46 7.79 -6.26 8.64
N THR A 47 8.68 -6.17 7.64
CA THR A 47 8.89 -4.94 6.87
C THR A 47 8.24 -5.12 5.49
N PRO A 48 7.26 -4.28 5.13
CA PRO A 48 6.72 -4.21 3.79
C PRO A 48 7.80 -4.12 2.71
N ARG A 49 7.80 -5.03 1.74
CA ARG A 49 8.86 -5.07 0.71
C ARG A 49 8.55 -4.24 -0.54
N ARG A 50 7.27 -3.95 -0.79
CA ARG A 50 6.77 -3.31 -2.02
C ARG A 50 5.57 -2.44 -1.67
N VAL A 51 5.62 -1.17 -2.05
CA VAL A 51 4.51 -0.22 -1.89
C VAL A 51 4.11 0.27 -3.28
N SER A 52 2.82 0.35 -3.56
CA SER A 52 2.30 0.93 -4.80
C SER A 52 1.37 2.08 -4.47
N PHE A 53 1.47 3.16 -5.24
CA PHE A 53 0.42 4.17 -5.31
C PHE A 53 -0.61 3.81 -6.38
N SER A 54 -1.83 4.25 -6.16
CA SER A 54 -2.83 4.43 -7.21
C SER A 54 -2.44 5.59 -8.12
N PRO A 55 -2.86 5.59 -9.40
CA PRO A 55 -2.52 6.68 -10.33
C PRO A 55 -3.03 8.06 -9.91
N ASP A 56 -4.13 8.12 -9.16
CA ASP A 56 -4.68 9.38 -8.61
C ASP A 56 -4.02 9.80 -7.28
N GLY A 57 -3.14 8.95 -6.72
CA GLY A 57 -2.42 9.22 -5.48
C GLY A 57 -3.26 9.11 -4.21
N HIS A 58 -4.55 8.79 -4.31
CA HIS A 58 -5.44 8.73 -3.13
C HIS A 58 -5.28 7.45 -2.33
N TRP A 59 -4.75 6.39 -2.94
CA TRP A 59 -4.55 5.10 -2.32
C TRP A 59 -3.09 4.64 -2.36
N MET A 60 -2.67 3.98 -1.29
CA MET A 60 -1.44 3.18 -1.21
C MET A 60 -1.79 1.71 -0.95
N ALA A 61 -1.05 0.77 -1.55
CA ALA A 61 -1.24 -0.65 -1.30
C ALA A 61 0.08 -1.36 -0.98
N VAL A 62 0.00 -2.35 -0.10
CA VAL A 62 1.11 -3.25 0.23
C VAL A 62 0.64 -4.69 0.42
N GLY A 63 1.47 -5.64 0.01
CA GLY A 63 1.34 -7.03 0.44
C GLY A 63 1.85 -7.22 1.86
N THR A 64 1.07 -7.91 2.68
CA THR A 64 1.44 -8.38 4.03
C THR A 64 1.18 -9.88 4.11
N PHE A 65 1.54 -10.53 5.23
CA PHE A 65 1.30 -11.96 5.38
C PHE A 65 -0.17 -12.35 5.10
N ARG A 66 -0.38 -13.08 3.97
CA ARG A 66 -1.66 -13.59 3.46
C ARG A 66 -2.69 -12.52 3.05
N ARG A 67 -2.32 -11.25 3.08
CA ARG A 67 -3.25 -10.14 2.85
C ARG A 67 -2.63 -9.08 1.95
N VAL A 68 -3.49 -8.21 1.45
CA VAL A 68 -3.12 -6.96 0.82
C VAL A 68 -3.80 -5.86 1.60
N ARG A 69 -3.02 -4.95 2.17
CA ARG A 69 -3.58 -3.77 2.83
C ARG A 69 -3.56 -2.60 1.86
N VAL A 70 -4.69 -1.90 1.79
CA VAL A 70 -4.86 -0.68 1.01
C VAL A 70 -5.24 0.45 1.96
N TRP A 71 -4.52 1.55 1.93
CA TRP A 71 -4.81 2.75 2.70
C TRP A 71 -5.32 3.87 1.80
N SER A 72 -6.34 4.58 2.24
CA SER A 72 -6.58 5.94 1.78
C SER A 72 -5.52 6.85 2.40
N VAL A 73 -4.85 7.65 1.58
CA VAL A 73 -3.87 8.64 2.03
C VAL A 73 -4.58 9.73 2.82
N HIS A 74 -5.76 10.18 2.35
CA HIS A 74 -6.60 11.17 3.02
C HIS A 74 -8.10 10.91 2.77
N PRO A 75 -8.92 10.70 3.83
CA PRO A 75 -8.55 10.52 5.23
C PRO A 75 -7.80 9.20 5.46
N LYS A 76 -7.04 9.08 6.55
CA LYS A 76 -6.30 7.86 6.89
C LYS A 76 -7.24 6.73 7.29
N SER A 77 -7.68 5.95 6.30
CA SER A 77 -8.46 4.72 6.48
C SER A 77 -7.79 3.56 5.75
N HIS A 78 -8.16 2.32 6.08
CA HIS A 78 -7.61 1.15 5.38
C HIS A 78 -8.65 0.05 5.19
N HIS A 79 -8.39 -0.77 4.19
CA HIS A 79 -9.10 -2.01 3.92
C HIS A 79 -8.09 -3.15 3.69
N ASP A 80 -8.42 -4.34 4.18
CA ASP A 80 -7.62 -5.54 4.00
C ASP A 80 -8.32 -6.50 3.03
N TYR A 81 -7.61 -6.91 1.99
CA TYR A 81 -8.06 -7.93 1.05
C TYR A 81 -7.39 -9.25 1.38
N ASP A 82 -8.19 -10.31 1.57
CA ASP A 82 -7.67 -11.67 1.73
C ASP A 82 -7.15 -12.19 0.40
N LEU A 83 -5.88 -12.60 0.37
CA LEU A 83 -5.24 -13.11 -0.82
C LEU A 83 -5.79 -14.48 -1.21
N SER A 84 -6.11 -15.33 -0.23
CA SER A 84 -6.65 -16.68 -0.44
C SER A 84 -5.86 -17.48 -1.49
N LEU A 85 -4.52 -17.34 -1.45
CA LEU A 85 -3.54 -18.07 -2.27
C LEU A 85 -2.54 -18.81 -1.36
N GLY A 86 -3.02 -19.35 -0.23
CA GLY A 86 -2.18 -20.05 0.74
C GLY A 86 -1.39 -19.13 1.68
N ASN A 87 -0.36 -19.69 2.34
CA ASN A 87 0.47 -19.01 3.35
C ASN A 87 1.59 -18.18 2.69
N ALA A 88 1.24 -17.26 1.79
CA ALA A 88 2.20 -16.45 1.05
C ALA A 88 1.96 -14.94 1.25
N THR A 89 3.06 -14.17 1.28
CA THR A 89 3.03 -12.71 1.13
C THR A 89 3.06 -12.38 -0.37
N PRO A 90 2.22 -11.46 -0.87
CA PRO A 90 2.30 -10.99 -2.25
C PRO A 90 3.69 -10.44 -2.59
N ARG A 91 4.24 -10.85 -3.74
CA ARG A 91 5.54 -10.36 -4.23
C ARG A 91 5.42 -9.06 -5.02
N ARG A 92 4.24 -8.78 -5.57
CA ARG A 92 3.92 -7.60 -6.36
C ARG A 92 2.49 -7.16 -6.07
N VAL A 93 2.29 -5.86 -6.07
CA VAL A 93 0.99 -5.20 -5.90
C VAL A 93 0.97 -4.02 -6.86
N HIS A 94 -0.07 -3.94 -7.70
CA HIS A 94 -0.20 -2.90 -8.72
C HIS A 94 -1.65 -2.44 -8.82
N PHE A 95 -1.85 -1.13 -8.88
CA PHE A 95 -3.12 -0.55 -9.30
C PHE A 95 -3.20 -0.57 -10.83
N SER A 96 -4.41 -0.74 -11.37
CA SER A 96 -4.63 -0.51 -12.80
C SER A 96 -4.42 0.96 -13.17
N PRO A 97 -4.10 1.28 -14.44
CA PRO A 97 -3.91 2.65 -14.88
C PRO A 97 -5.12 3.58 -14.67
N ASP A 98 -6.33 3.01 -14.62
CA ASP A 98 -7.57 3.73 -14.32
C ASP A 98 -7.88 3.81 -12.81
N GLY A 99 -7.03 3.22 -11.95
CA GLY A 99 -7.17 3.21 -10.49
C GLY A 99 -8.30 2.34 -9.93
N ARG A 100 -9.09 1.68 -10.79
CA ARG A 100 -10.30 0.95 -10.37
C ARG A 100 -10.05 -0.45 -9.85
N THR A 101 -8.89 -1.02 -10.15
CA THR A 101 -8.56 -2.38 -9.75
C THR A 101 -7.19 -2.48 -9.12
N LEU A 102 -7.04 -3.49 -8.26
CA LEU A 102 -5.78 -3.86 -7.65
C LEU A 102 -5.44 -5.29 -8.04
N ALA A 103 -4.28 -5.50 -8.65
CA ALA A 103 -3.74 -6.81 -8.98
C ALA A 103 -2.59 -7.17 -8.04
N THR A 104 -2.58 -8.40 -7.53
CA THR A 104 -1.45 -8.92 -6.75
C THR A 104 -1.01 -10.29 -7.23
N ALA A 105 0.31 -10.52 -7.20
CA ALA A 105 0.91 -11.78 -7.58
C ALA A 105 1.61 -12.42 -6.37
N ALA A 106 1.33 -13.69 -6.12
CA ALA A 106 1.88 -14.45 -5.00
C ALA A 106 2.20 -15.89 -5.40
N LEU A 107 2.81 -16.64 -4.49
CA LEU A 107 2.99 -18.08 -4.65
C LEU A 107 1.60 -18.73 -4.61
N GLY A 108 1.05 -19.08 -5.78
CA GLY A 108 -0.31 -19.60 -5.92
C GLY A 108 -1.14 -18.91 -7.03
N GLY A 109 -0.66 -17.79 -7.58
CA GLY A 109 -1.29 -17.14 -8.74
C GLY A 109 -1.45 -15.64 -8.60
N ILE A 110 -2.41 -15.10 -9.34
CA ILE A 110 -2.79 -13.69 -9.36
C ILE A 110 -4.19 -13.53 -8.80
N ARG A 111 -4.41 -12.49 -8.00
CA ARG A 111 -5.73 -12.04 -7.54
C ARG A 111 -5.95 -10.60 -7.95
N VAL A 112 -7.20 -10.31 -8.32
CA VAL A 112 -7.63 -8.97 -8.72
C VAL A 112 -8.88 -8.59 -7.92
N TRP A 113 -8.93 -7.37 -7.41
CA TRP A 113 -10.09 -6.81 -6.72
C TRP A 113 -10.49 -5.49 -7.38
N SER A 114 -11.80 -5.23 -7.44
CA SER A 114 -12.31 -3.89 -7.70
C SER A 114 -12.21 -3.05 -6.44
N LEU A 115 -11.73 -1.82 -6.58
CA LEU A 115 -11.67 -0.86 -5.49
C LEU A 115 -12.94 0.01 -5.50
N PRO A 116 -13.42 0.46 -4.33
CA PRO A 116 -14.50 1.44 -4.28
C PRO A 116 -14.06 2.73 -4.97
N ASP A 117 -14.97 3.36 -5.73
CA ASP A 117 -14.71 4.62 -6.40
C ASP A 117 -14.22 5.67 -5.39
N SER A 118 -13.06 6.27 -5.67
CA SER A 118 -12.48 7.36 -4.86
C SER A 118 -13.38 8.61 -4.81
N THR A 119 -14.43 8.67 -5.64
CA THR A 119 -15.37 9.79 -5.74
C THR A 119 -16.61 9.67 -4.86
N THR A 120 -16.78 8.59 -4.08
CA THR A 120 -17.94 8.50 -3.18
C THR A 120 -17.69 9.36 -1.93
N LYS A 121 -17.95 10.67 -2.04
CA LYS A 121 -18.34 11.47 -0.88
C LYS A 121 -19.54 10.76 -0.27
N GLY A 122 -19.35 10.15 0.91
CA GLY A 122 -20.45 9.61 1.69
C GLY A 122 -21.44 10.72 2.00
N ASN A 123 -22.56 10.74 1.28
CA ASN A 123 -23.80 11.25 1.83
C ASN A 123 -24.42 10.09 2.62
N GLN A 124 -24.28 10.13 3.94
CA GLN A 124 -25.29 9.72 4.93
C GLN A 124 -24.86 10.17 6.33
#